data_AF-A0A6B2LR77-F1
#
_entry.id   AF-A0A6B2LR77-F1
#
_cell.length_a   1.000
_cell.length_b   1.000
_cell.length_c   1.000
_cell.angle_alpha   90.00
_cell.angle_beta   90.00
_cell.angle_gamma   90.00
#
_symmetry.space_group_name_H-M   'P 1'
#
loop_
_entity.id
_entity.type
_entity.pdbx_description
1 polymer ?
#
loop_
_entity_poly.entity_id
_entity_poly.type
_entity_poly.pdbx_seq_one_letter_code
_entity_poly.pdbx_strand_id
1 'polypeptide(L)'
;MIIGAISKYWNHQKIYISGYESGGCLATLVAHILDLRGTKVSAVYTFGSPKVGDLEWSQAYPKQLNQNTYRIAHHSDFFPAHPSDRNWFHVGKLHTVGNTVLNEQDPHSMESYFNALLPHHK
;
A
#
# COMPACT_ATOMS: atom_id res chain seq x y z
N MET A 1 6.85 -19.39 -10.69
CA MET A 1 6.49 -17.99 -10.35
C MET A 1 6.12 -17.92 -8.87
N ILE A 2 6.65 -16.93 -8.11
CA ILE A 2 6.49 -16.79 -6.64
C ILE A 2 5.04 -16.87 -6.18
N ILE A 3 4.10 -16.19 -6.86
CA ILE A 3 2.68 -16.17 -6.47
C ILE A 3 2.07 -17.57 -6.47
N GLY A 4 2.43 -18.43 -7.43
CA GLY A 4 1.95 -19.82 -7.48
C GLY A 4 2.48 -20.66 -6.32
N ALA A 5 3.71 -20.41 -5.87
CA ALA A 5 4.28 -21.07 -4.70
C ALA A 5 3.56 -20.62 -3.42
N ILE A 6 3.26 -19.33 -3.27
CA ILE A 6 2.50 -18.78 -2.13
C ILE A 6 1.14 -19.46 -2.04
N SER A 7 0.37 -19.48 -3.14
CA SER A 7 -0.96 -20.10 -3.16
C SER A 7 -0.92 -21.60 -2.86
N LYS A 8 0.14 -22.30 -3.28
CA LYS A 8 0.27 -23.74 -3.07
C LYS A 8 0.71 -24.12 -1.66
N TYR A 9 1.66 -23.40 -1.08
CA TYR A 9 2.35 -23.82 0.14
C TYR A 9 1.96 -23.01 1.38
N TRP A 10 1.39 -21.81 1.22
CA TRP A 10 1.12 -20.88 2.32
C TRP A 10 -0.36 -20.46 2.43
N ASN A 11 -1.28 -21.21 1.81
CA ASN A 11 -2.73 -20.92 1.82
C ASN A 11 -3.39 -20.90 3.21
N HIS A 12 -2.74 -21.46 4.24
CA HIS A 12 -3.21 -21.46 5.62
C HIS A 12 -2.43 -20.51 6.54
N GLN A 13 -1.41 -19.82 6.02
CA GLN A 13 -0.60 -18.87 6.78
C GLN A 13 -1.19 -17.47 6.71
N LYS A 14 -0.87 -16.65 7.72
CA LYS A 14 -1.15 -15.21 7.63
C LYS A 14 -0.17 -14.58 6.64
N ILE A 15 -0.69 -14.10 5.51
CA ILE A 15 0.10 -13.44 4.48
C ILE A 15 0.03 -11.92 4.67
N TYR A 16 1.19 -11.31 4.89
CA TYR A 16 1.35 -9.87 4.93
C TYR A 16 2.19 -9.44 3.73
N ILE A 17 1.74 -8.42 3.01
CA ILE A 17 2.44 -7.89 1.84
C ILE A 17 2.76 -6.44 2.11
N SER A 18 4.00 -6.05 1.81
CA SER A 18 4.45 -4.67 2.00
C SER A 18 5.19 -4.18 0.77
N GLY A 19 5.18 -2.87 0.56
CA GLY A 19 5.91 -2.26 -0.54
C GLY A 19 6.04 -0.74 -0.39
N TYR A 20 7.21 -0.23 -0.75
CA TYR A 20 7.51 1.19 -0.81
C TYR A 20 7.47 1.66 -2.28
N GLU A 21 6.96 2.86 -2.51
CA GLU A 21 6.88 3.51 -3.83
C GLU A 21 6.26 2.56 -4.89
N SER A 22 7.00 2.21 -5.95
CA SER A 22 6.58 1.28 -7.00
C SER A 22 6.34 -0.15 -6.47
N GLY A 23 7.08 -0.54 -5.42
CA GLY A 23 6.83 -1.77 -4.67
C GLY A 23 5.45 -1.79 -4.00
N GLY A 24 4.89 -0.63 -3.64
CA GLY A 24 3.53 -0.52 -3.11
C GLY A 24 2.46 -0.84 -4.16
N CYS A 25 2.68 -0.44 -5.42
CA CYS A 25 1.83 -0.86 -6.54
C CYS A 25 1.87 -2.36 -6.73
N LEU A 26 3.08 -2.93 -6.75
CA LEU A 26 3.27 -4.39 -6.87
C LEU A 26 2.63 -5.14 -5.69
N ALA A 27 2.77 -4.64 -4.46
CA ALA A 27 2.16 -5.23 -3.28
C ALA A 27 0.62 -5.31 -3.43
N THR A 28 0.01 -4.24 -3.92
CA THR A 28 -1.44 -4.16 -4.15
C THR A 28 -1.89 -5.11 -5.27
N LEU A 29 -1.16 -5.13 -6.39
CA LEU A 29 -1.45 -6.04 -7.51
C LEU A 29 -1.31 -7.51 -7.11
N VAL A 30 -0.22 -7.86 -6.42
CA VAL A 30 0.02 -9.24 -5.96
C VAL A 30 -1.06 -9.66 -4.97
N ALA A 31 -1.48 -8.77 -4.07
CA ALA A 31 -2.57 -9.05 -3.14
C ALA A 31 -3.87 -9.37 -3.88
N HIS A 32 -4.21 -8.58 -4.90
CA HIS A 32 -5.39 -8.84 -5.72
C HIS A 32 -5.30 -10.18 -6.47
N ILE A 33 -4.15 -10.50 -7.06
CA ILE A 33 -3.92 -11.77 -7.77
C ILE A 33 -4.02 -12.96 -6.81
N LEU A 34 -3.53 -12.84 -5.58
CA LEU A 34 -3.65 -13.89 -4.56
C LEU A 34 -5.11 -14.11 -4.17
N ASP A 35 -5.88 -13.03 -3.98
CA ASP A 35 -7.31 -13.10 -3.67
C ASP A 35 -8.10 -13.78 -4.79
N LEU A 36 -7.83 -13.43 -6.06
CA LEU A 36 -8.42 -14.09 -7.24
C LEU A 36 -8.08 -15.58 -7.32
N ARG A 37 -6.96 -16.02 -6.71
CA ARG A 37 -6.56 -17.43 -6.60
C ARG A 37 -7.09 -18.11 -5.32
N GLY A 38 -7.98 -17.47 -4.58
CA GLY A 38 -8.53 -17.99 -3.33
C GLY A 38 -7.54 -18.00 -2.16
N THR A 39 -6.42 -17.27 -2.27
CA THR A 39 -5.42 -17.16 -1.21
C THR A 39 -5.68 -15.90 -0.39
N LYS A 40 -6.09 -16.07 0.86
CA LYS A 40 -6.44 -14.95 1.74
C LYS A 40 -5.20 -14.14 2.14
N VAL A 41 -5.21 -12.84 1.83
CA VAL A 41 -4.21 -11.87 2.32
C VAL A 41 -4.69 -11.25 3.62
N SER A 42 -3.87 -11.31 4.66
CA SER A 42 -4.20 -10.78 5.99
C SER A 42 -4.17 -9.26 6.02
N ALA A 43 -3.11 -8.66 5.46
CA ALA A 43 -3.01 -7.21 5.28
C ALA A 43 -2.00 -6.83 4.19
N VAL A 44 -2.22 -5.66 3.61
CA VAL A 44 -1.30 -5.00 2.68
C VAL A 44 -0.90 -3.66 3.29
N TYR A 45 0.41 -3.39 3.37
CA TYR A 45 0.94 -2.11 3.85
C TYR A 45 1.74 -1.46 2.72
N THR A 46 1.38 -0.23 2.35
CA THR A 46 2.09 0.49 1.29
C THR A 46 2.58 1.82 1.80
N PHE A 47 3.78 2.23 1.39
CA PHE A 47 4.44 3.47 1.81
C PHE A 47 4.79 4.27 0.56
N GLY A 48 4.35 5.53 0.45
CA GLY A 48 4.67 6.33 -0.74
C GLY A 48 4.05 5.81 -2.05
N SER A 49 3.08 4.89 -1.98
CA SER A 49 2.58 4.21 -3.18
C SER A 49 1.70 5.12 -4.02
N PRO A 50 1.94 5.21 -5.34
CA PRO A 50 1.02 5.86 -6.26
C PRO A 50 -0.25 5.03 -6.46
N LYS A 51 -1.21 5.62 -7.18
CA LYS A 51 -2.45 4.98 -7.64
C LYS A 51 -2.11 3.85 -8.62
N VAL A 52 -2.89 2.76 -8.58
CA VAL A 52 -2.51 1.49 -9.24
C VAL A 52 -3.32 1.20 -10.49
N GLY A 53 -4.58 1.60 -10.51
CA GLY A 53 -5.48 1.29 -11.61
C GLY A 53 -6.56 2.34 -11.78
N ASP A 54 -7.34 2.15 -12.83
CA ASP A 54 -8.48 2.98 -13.15
C ASP A 54 -9.69 2.68 -12.26
N LEU A 55 -10.83 3.30 -12.59
CA LEU A 55 -12.07 3.12 -11.85
C LEU A 55 -12.51 1.66 -11.85
N GLU A 56 -12.50 1.00 -13.01
CA GLU A 56 -12.93 -0.39 -13.16
C GLU A 56 -12.07 -1.32 -12.30
N TRP A 57 -10.75 -1.17 -12.38
CA TRP A 57 -9.82 -1.93 -11.56
C TRP A 57 -10.02 -1.67 -10.06
N SER A 58 -10.21 -0.41 -9.66
CA SER A 58 -10.42 -0.07 -8.24
C SER A 58 -11.74 -0.65 -7.68
N GLN A 59 -12.77 -0.76 -8.52
CA GLN A 59 -14.05 -1.38 -8.18
C GLN A 59 -13.96 -2.91 -8.14
N ALA A 60 -13.10 -3.51 -8.96
CA ALA A 60 -12.82 -4.94 -8.93
C ALA A 60 -11.99 -5.37 -7.71
N TYR A 61 -11.32 -4.43 -7.01
CA TYR A 61 -10.54 -4.73 -5.82
C TYR A 61 -11.45 -5.22 -4.68
N PRO A 62 -11.27 -6.47 -4.19
CA PRO A 62 -12.22 -7.13 -3.29
C PRO A 62 -12.47 -6.34 -2.01
N LYS A 63 -13.74 -6.19 -1.60
CA LYS A 63 -14.12 -5.38 -0.42
C LYS A 63 -13.36 -5.77 0.85
N GLN A 64 -13.19 -7.06 1.11
CA GLN A 64 -12.46 -7.54 2.29
C GLN A 64 -10.98 -7.21 2.23
N LEU A 65 -10.36 -7.36 1.05
CA LEU A 65 -8.97 -7.00 0.82
C LEU A 65 -8.77 -5.48 0.92
N ASN A 66 -9.72 -4.70 0.40
CA ASN A 66 -9.76 -3.25 0.51
C ASN A 66 -9.76 -2.79 1.98
N GLN A 67 -10.55 -3.44 2.83
CA GLN A 67 -10.57 -3.15 4.26
C GLN A 67 -9.24 -3.48 4.98
N ASN A 68 -8.44 -4.38 4.41
CA ASN A 68 -7.16 -4.84 4.94
C ASN A 68 -5.96 -4.24 4.20
N THR A 69 -6.19 -3.28 3.31
CA THR A 69 -5.13 -2.55 2.59
C THR A 69 -4.95 -1.20 3.25
N TYR A 70 -3.74 -0.94 3.74
CA TYR A 70 -3.36 0.26 4.48
C TYR A 70 -2.33 1.01 3.65
N ARG A 71 -2.65 2.24 3.30
CA ARG A 71 -1.79 3.12 2.50
C ARG A 71 -1.26 4.23 3.37
N ILE A 72 0.00 4.12 3.74
CA ILE A 72 0.73 5.09 4.52
C ILE A 72 1.23 6.17 3.54
N ALA A 73 0.77 7.40 3.73
CA ALA A 73 1.19 8.56 2.94
C ALA A 73 1.78 9.62 3.86
N HIS A 74 2.94 10.17 3.53
CA HIS A 74 3.49 11.27 4.26
C HIS A 74 2.83 12.57 3.80
N HIS A 75 2.43 13.46 4.72
CA HIS A 75 1.66 14.67 4.38
C HIS A 75 2.37 15.60 3.37
N SER A 76 3.70 15.63 3.41
CA SER A 76 4.55 16.41 2.50
C SER A 76 5.05 15.61 1.29
N ASP A 77 4.68 14.33 1.17
CA ASP A 77 5.03 13.51 0.01
C ASP A 77 3.94 13.63 -1.06
N PHE A 78 4.34 14.15 -2.23
CA PHE A 78 3.46 14.32 -3.38
C PHE A 78 3.40 13.08 -4.28
N PHE A 79 4.35 12.14 -4.14
CA PHE A 79 4.44 10.98 -5.02
C PHE A 79 3.18 10.09 -5.02
N PRO A 80 2.51 9.82 -3.87
CA PRO A 80 1.27 9.07 -3.83
C PRO A 80 0.15 9.63 -4.71
N ALA A 81 0.19 10.92 -5.03
CA ALA A 81 -0.81 11.54 -5.90
C ALA A 81 -0.69 11.11 -7.37
N HIS A 82 0.40 10.46 -7.77
CA HIS A 82 0.61 9.99 -9.14
C HIS A 82 -0.22 8.73 -9.46
N PRO A 83 -0.63 8.55 -10.73
CA PRO A 83 -0.68 9.58 -11.76
C PRO A 83 -1.63 10.73 -11.37
N SER A 84 -1.27 11.96 -11.73
CA SER A 84 -2.06 13.16 -11.37
C SER A 84 -3.41 13.23 -12.09
N ASP A 85 -3.61 12.39 -13.11
CA ASP A 85 -4.89 12.21 -13.78
C ASP A 85 -5.97 11.68 -12.80
N ARG A 86 -7.19 12.19 -12.97
CA ARG A 86 -8.40 11.80 -12.24
C ARG A 86 -8.92 10.42 -12.62
N ASN A 87 -8.44 9.85 -13.71
CA ASN A 87 -8.80 8.50 -14.16
C ASN A 87 -8.13 7.37 -13.37
N TRP A 88 -7.22 7.71 -12.46
CA TRP A 88 -6.54 6.75 -11.59
C TRP A 88 -7.05 6.86 -10.17
N PHE A 89 -7.18 5.71 -9.50
CA PHE A 89 -7.83 5.60 -8.21
C PHE A 89 -6.95 4.84 -7.22
N HIS A 90 -7.03 5.23 -5.94
CA HIS A 90 -6.48 4.45 -4.85
C HIS A 90 -7.48 3.41 -4.37
N VAL A 91 -6.94 2.31 -3.86
CA VAL A 91 -7.64 1.35 -3.01
C VAL A 91 -7.04 1.39 -1.60
N GLY A 92 -7.72 0.77 -0.66
CA GLY A 92 -7.33 0.72 0.74
C GLY A 92 -7.68 1.98 1.54
N LYS A 93 -7.33 1.93 2.82
CA LYS A 93 -7.51 3.01 3.78
C LYS A 93 -6.26 3.89 3.80
N LEU A 94 -6.44 5.19 3.65
CA LEU A 94 -5.37 6.17 3.79
C LEU A 94 -5.03 6.38 5.26
N HIS A 95 -3.75 6.29 5.58
CA HIS A 95 -3.15 6.68 6.85
C HIS A 95 -2.10 7.75 6.58
N THR A 96 -2.43 9.00 6.89
CA THR A 96 -1.49 10.11 6.73
C THR A 96 -0.55 10.18 7.93
N VAL A 97 0.75 10.31 7.67
CA VAL A 97 1.82 10.43 8.67
C VAL A 97 2.66 11.69 8.44
N GLY A 98 3.54 11.96 9.40
CA GLY A 98 4.44 13.11 9.37
C GLY A 98 3.87 14.30 10.12
N ASN A 99 4.76 15.10 10.69
CA ASN A 99 4.38 16.28 11.47
C ASN A 99 4.77 17.52 10.67
N THR A 100 3.84 18.47 10.49
CA THR A 100 4.10 19.71 9.72
C THR A 100 5.21 20.59 10.31
N VAL A 101 5.68 20.28 11.53
CA VAL A 101 6.71 21.02 12.26
C VAL A 101 8.12 20.52 11.95
N LEU A 102 8.26 19.25 11.54
CA LEU A 102 9.56 18.71 11.16
C LEU A 102 9.79 19.07 9.69
N ASN A 103 10.78 19.91 9.44
CA ASN A 103 11.24 20.22 8.09
C ASN A 103 12.01 19.00 7.56
N GLU A 104 11.27 17.93 7.24
CA GLU A 104 11.83 16.70 6.70
C GLU A 104 12.38 16.98 5.31
N GLN A 105 13.69 16.79 5.16
CA GLN A 105 14.41 17.15 3.94
C GLN A 105 13.98 16.32 2.72
N ASP A 106 13.52 15.08 2.94
CA ASP A 106 12.98 14.20 1.91
C ASP A 106 11.76 13.41 2.42
N PRO A 107 10.53 13.98 2.32
CA PRO A 107 9.33 13.34 2.82
C PRO A 107 8.94 12.06 2.09
N HIS A 108 9.50 11.82 0.90
CA HIS A 108 9.23 10.59 0.15
C HIS A 108 10.11 9.44 0.65
N SER A 109 11.25 9.71 1.28
CA SER A 109 12.17 8.68 1.75
C SER A 109 11.51 7.67 2.71
N MET A 110 11.88 6.39 2.59
CA MET A 110 11.41 5.35 3.52
C MET A 110 11.83 5.65 4.98
N GLU A 111 12.94 6.37 5.18
CA GLU A 111 13.38 6.84 6.49
C GLU A 111 12.37 7.83 7.10
N SER A 112 11.91 8.82 6.33
CA SER A 112 10.83 9.73 6.74
C SER A 112 9.56 8.97 7.12
N TYR A 113 9.14 8.02 6.29
CA TYR A 113 7.99 7.16 6.61
C TYR A 113 8.15 6.39 7.92
N PHE A 114 9.35 5.84 8.16
CA PHE A 114 9.64 5.08 9.37
C PHE A 114 9.63 5.99 10.60
N ASN A 115 10.35 7.12 10.54
CA ASN A 115 10.44 8.09 11.62
C ASN A 115 9.06 8.67 11.98
N ALA A 116 8.22 8.93 10.98
CA ALA A 116 6.86 9.44 11.17
C ALA A 116 5.90 8.43 11.82
N LEU A 117 6.23 7.14 11.81
CA LEU A 117 5.45 6.08 12.46
C LEU A 117 5.92 5.77 13.88
N LEU A 118 7.14 6.16 14.24
CA LEU A 118 7.65 5.96 15.59
C LEU A 118 6.93 6.90 16.56
N PRO A 119 6.59 6.42 17.77
CA PRO A 119 6.03 7.29 18.80
C PRO A 119 7.05 8.36 19.16
N HIS A 120 6.68 9.64 19.01
CA HIS A 120 7.49 10.72 19.56
C HIS A 120 7.37 10.69 21.08
N HIS A 121 8.45 10.28 21.77
CA HIS A 121 8.59 10.53 23.19
C HIS A 121 8.60 12.06 23.37
N LYS A 122 7.52 12.58 23.99
CA LYS A 122 7.46 13.96 24.49
C LYS A 122 8.36 14.11 25.70
#